data_AF-A0A7S0U688-F1
#
_entry.id   AF-A0A7S0U688-F1
#
_cell.length_a   1.000
_cell.length_b   1.000
_cell.length_c   1.000
_cell.angle_alpha   90.00
_cell.angle_beta   90.00
_cell.angle_gamma   90.00
#
_symmetry.space_group_name_H-M   'P 1'
#
loop_
_entity.id
_entity.type
_entity.pdbx_description
1 polymer ?
#
loop_
_entity_poly.entity_id
_entity_poly.type
_entity_poly.pdbx_seq_one_letter_code
_entity_poly.pdbx_strand_id
1 'polypeptide(L)'
;EVHARLKVKAVTIEEVAELEEFIGEIPRQTEEIRKVIEEMLAQFEVLDEFNFQLPDQQFSDKWDAYGWPRKIEDTVEDVLKQIEKDRNSYQDEMRNEQAAFDRELDDLELVIADFGKHQDIQEIESIGKEVRARSKALKEHAALAKKFQSREILFGLEQTDYDRVQRLAKEFERYEQLWMSADDWYKWNKSWMEDPFETLQPAQMETDLSEAIRNVFKASKAFAEVPEIKAVADEVKAQMEKFKPIMPLVTALRNPGLRERHWDKLSQDCNFEVRPGGSLNTLTDVYRLDLKEKEEVIVKVCESAGKEYAIEAALDKMWREWEPMSFEIVPYRETGTFVLKGADEIQQQLDDHIVMTQAMSFSPFKKPHEQRLEEWGAKLNLMSEIIDQWLAC
;
A
#
# COMPACT_ATOMS: atom_id res chain seq x y z
N GLU A 1 3.26 -5.85 -42.08
CA GLU A 1 3.15 -5.32 -40.70
C GLU A 1 3.12 -3.78 -40.68
N VAL A 2 4.11 -3.08 -41.23
CA VAL A 2 4.15 -1.60 -41.32
C VAL A 2 2.83 -0.99 -41.81
N HIS A 3 2.35 -1.45 -42.97
CA HIS A 3 1.08 -0.98 -43.56
C HIS A 3 -0.16 -1.30 -42.71
N ALA A 4 -0.14 -2.37 -41.90
CA ALA A 4 -1.26 -2.69 -41.00
C ALA A 4 -1.27 -1.73 -39.79
N ARG A 5 -0.09 -1.41 -39.25
CA ARG A 5 0.05 -0.44 -38.15
C ARG A 5 -0.35 0.97 -38.57
N LEU A 6 -0.01 1.39 -39.78
CA LEU A 6 -0.44 2.67 -40.36
C LEU A 6 -1.97 2.83 -40.47
N LYS A 7 -2.72 1.72 -40.53
CA LYS A 7 -4.19 1.74 -40.63
C LYS A 7 -4.90 1.78 -39.28
N VAL A 8 -4.17 1.65 -38.18
CA VAL A 8 -4.75 1.77 -36.84
C VAL A 8 -5.00 3.25 -36.57
N LYS A 9 -6.26 3.60 -36.29
CA LYS A 9 -6.65 5.00 -36.01
C LYS A 9 -6.19 5.39 -34.59
N ALA A 10 -5.46 6.50 -34.49
CA ALA A 10 -5.13 7.11 -33.20
C ALA A 10 -6.36 7.84 -32.62
N VAL A 11 -6.71 7.52 -31.38
CA VAL A 11 -7.85 8.08 -30.64
C VAL A 11 -7.43 8.99 -29.48
N THR A 12 -6.13 9.17 -29.25
CA THR A 12 -5.59 10.04 -28.20
C THR A 12 -4.40 10.86 -28.71
N ILE A 13 -4.05 11.94 -27.98
CA ILE A 13 -2.86 12.78 -28.24
C ILE A 13 -1.60 11.92 -28.16
N GLU A 14 -1.55 11.03 -27.18
CA GLU A 14 -0.46 10.11 -26.94
C GLU A 14 -0.28 9.14 -28.13
N GLU A 15 -1.37 8.54 -28.61
CA GLU A 15 -1.33 7.66 -29.79
C GLU A 15 -0.99 8.41 -31.09
N VAL A 16 -1.41 9.67 -31.24
CA VAL A 16 -1.03 10.51 -32.38
C VAL A 16 0.49 10.76 -32.36
N ALA A 17 1.06 11.09 -31.21
CA ALA A 17 2.50 11.31 -31.07
C ALA A 17 3.30 10.02 -31.33
N GLU A 18 2.84 8.87 -30.83
CA GLU A 18 3.46 7.57 -31.14
C GLU A 18 3.38 7.22 -32.63
N LEU A 19 2.28 7.57 -33.30
CA LEU A 19 2.12 7.34 -34.74
C LEU A 19 3.03 8.29 -35.55
N GLU A 20 3.19 9.55 -35.14
CA GLU A 20 4.14 10.50 -35.73
C GLU A 20 5.59 9.99 -35.62
N GLU A 21 5.99 9.49 -34.44
CA GLU A 21 7.30 8.88 -34.22
C GLU A 21 7.50 7.64 -35.11
N PHE A 22 6.50 6.74 -35.15
CA PHE A 22 6.55 5.56 -36.00
C PHE A 22 6.69 5.90 -37.48
N ILE A 23 5.94 6.90 -37.97
CA ILE A 23 6.05 7.37 -39.37
C ILE A 23 7.46 7.91 -39.66
N GLY A 24 8.10 8.57 -38.69
CA GLY A 24 9.48 9.03 -38.81
C GLY A 24 10.49 7.91 -39.08
N GLU A 25 10.21 6.68 -38.62
CA GLU A 25 11.06 5.51 -38.84
C GLU A 25 10.83 4.81 -40.20
N ILE A 26 9.66 5.00 -40.80
CA ILE A 26 9.23 4.29 -42.02
C ILE A 26 10.17 4.53 -43.20
N PRO A 27 10.65 5.75 -43.51
CA PRO A 27 11.57 5.96 -44.63
C PRO A 27 12.81 5.05 -44.58
N ARG A 28 13.36 4.84 -43.38
CA ARG A 28 14.50 3.93 -43.18
C ARG A 28 14.12 2.47 -43.45
N GLN A 29 12.96 2.03 -42.93
CA GLN A 29 12.46 0.67 -43.14
C GLN A 29 12.13 0.40 -44.61
N THR A 30 11.51 1.37 -45.29
CA THR A 30 11.16 1.28 -46.71
C THR A 30 12.42 1.21 -47.58
N GLU A 31 13.47 1.96 -47.26
CA GLU A 31 14.76 1.91 -47.96
C GLU A 31 15.44 0.53 -47.82
N GLU A 32 15.41 -0.07 -46.63
CA GLU A 32 15.92 -1.44 -46.43
C GLU A 32 15.16 -2.47 -47.27
N ILE A 33 13.82 -2.34 -47.32
CA ILE A 33 12.97 -3.21 -48.14
C ILE A 33 13.27 -3.01 -49.64
N ARG A 34 13.50 -1.77 -50.09
CA ARG A 34 13.85 -1.48 -51.50
C ARG A 34 15.12 -2.20 -51.92
N LYS A 35 16.17 -2.20 -51.10
CA LYS A 35 17.43 -2.92 -51.39
C LYS A 35 17.22 -4.43 -51.54
N VAL A 36 16.42 -5.02 -50.65
CA VAL A 36 16.09 -6.46 -50.74
C VAL A 36 15.29 -6.76 -52.01
N ILE A 37 14.36 -5.88 -52.40
CA ILE A 37 13.60 -6.01 -53.65
C ILE A 37 14.52 -5.89 -54.87
N GLU A 38 15.49 -4.96 -54.86
CA GLU A 38 16.47 -4.81 -55.94
C GLU A 38 17.31 -6.09 -56.14
N GLU A 39 17.81 -6.67 -55.05
CA GLU A 39 18.53 -7.96 -55.10
C GLU A 39 17.64 -9.10 -55.62
N MET A 40 16.39 -9.17 -55.16
CA MET A 40 15.41 -10.15 -55.63
C MET A 40 15.14 -9.99 -57.13
N LEU A 41 14.94 -8.76 -57.61
CA LEU A 41 14.69 -8.49 -59.03
C LEU A 41 15.88 -8.90 -59.90
N ALA A 42 17.11 -8.62 -59.47
CA ALA A 42 18.32 -9.04 -60.19
C ALA A 42 18.40 -10.58 -60.32
N GLN A 43 17.96 -11.34 -59.30
CA GLN A 43 17.89 -12.80 -59.39
C GLN A 43 16.82 -13.27 -60.39
N PHE A 44 15.67 -12.60 -60.44
CA PHE A 44 14.63 -12.90 -61.42
C PHE A 44 15.04 -12.55 -62.85
N GLU A 45 15.84 -11.50 -63.06
CA GLU A 45 16.36 -11.14 -64.39
C GLU A 45 17.19 -12.29 -65.00
N VAL A 46 17.97 -13.00 -64.19
CA VAL A 46 18.70 -14.20 -64.64
C VAL A 46 17.72 -15.27 -65.16
N LEU A 47 16.60 -15.51 -64.46
CA LEU A 47 15.59 -16.47 -64.91
C LEU A 47 14.92 -16.04 -66.23
N ASP A 48 14.69 -14.74 -66.37
CA ASP A 48 14.13 -14.15 -67.58
C ASP A 48 15.10 -14.32 -68.78
N GLU A 49 16.42 -14.18 -68.58
CA GLU A 49 17.44 -14.46 -69.62
C GLU A 49 17.37 -15.90 -70.16
N PHE A 50 17.06 -16.88 -69.31
CA PHE A 50 16.86 -18.28 -69.70
C PHE A 50 15.45 -18.56 -70.25
N ASN A 51 14.61 -17.54 -70.43
CA ASN A 51 13.19 -17.66 -70.82
C ASN A 51 12.41 -18.61 -69.90
N PHE A 52 12.77 -18.66 -68.62
CA PHE A 52 12.08 -19.49 -67.65
C PHE A 52 10.69 -18.91 -67.36
N GLN A 53 9.65 -19.72 -67.54
CA GLN A 53 8.28 -19.28 -67.25
C GLN A 53 7.98 -19.40 -65.75
N LEU A 54 7.82 -18.26 -65.09
CA LEU A 54 7.38 -18.21 -63.69
C LEU A 54 5.93 -18.70 -63.58
N PRO A 55 5.59 -19.51 -62.56
CA PRO A 55 4.20 -19.77 -62.20
C PRO A 55 3.45 -18.46 -61.90
N ASP A 56 2.17 -18.38 -62.27
CA ASP A 56 1.34 -17.18 -62.11
C ASP A 56 1.39 -16.56 -60.71
N GLN A 57 1.40 -17.41 -59.67
CA GLN A 57 1.49 -16.96 -58.28
C GLN A 57 2.81 -16.23 -58.00
N GLN A 58 3.95 -16.79 -58.42
CA GLN A 58 5.27 -16.19 -58.19
C GLN A 58 5.44 -14.90 -59.00
N PHE A 59 4.86 -14.86 -60.20
CA PHE A 59 4.81 -13.64 -61.00
C PHE A 59 4.01 -12.53 -60.27
N SER A 60 2.85 -12.87 -59.71
CA SER A 60 2.06 -11.92 -58.91
C SER A 60 2.85 -11.44 -57.68
N ASP A 61 3.42 -12.37 -56.90
CA ASP A 61 4.15 -12.06 -55.68
C ASP A 61 5.37 -11.15 -55.95
N LYS A 62 6.10 -11.36 -57.05
CA LYS A 62 7.22 -10.51 -57.50
C LYS A 62 6.79 -9.05 -57.67
N TRP A 63 5.72 -8.82 -58.42
CA TRP A 63 5.26 -7.47 -58.73
C TRP A 63 4.51 -6.83 -57.55
N ASP A 64 3.83 -7.63 -56.74
CA ASP A 64 3.25 -7.17 -55.48
C ASP A 64 4.33 -6.69 -54.52
N ALA A 65 5.41 -7.46 -54.33
CA ALA A 65 6.58 -7.08 -53.53
C ALA A 65 7.19 -5.76 -54.04
N TYR A 66 7.42 -5.64 -55.35
CA TYR A 66 7.94 -4.43 -55.98
C TYR A 66 7.05 -3.19 -55.72
N GLY A 67 5.73 -3.36 -55.75
CA GLY A 67 4.78 -2.26 -55.55
C GLY A 67 4.59 -1.82 -54.09
N TRP A 68 4.91 -2.67 -53.10
CA TRP A 68 4.64 -2.39 -51.69
C TRP A 68 5.34 -1.14 -51.12
N PRO A 69 6.61 -0.83 -51.42
CA PRO A 69 7.25 0.41 -50.97
C PRO A 69 6.45 1.65 -51.35
N ARG A 70 5.96 1.70 -52.60
CA ARG A 70 5.13 2.83 -53.07
C ARG A 70 3.78 2.87 -52.38
N LYS A 71 3.11 1.71 -52.22
CA LYS A 71 1.84 1.60 -51.46
C LYS A 71 1.99 2.11 -50.02
N ILE A 72 3.13 1.83 -49.38
CA ILE A 72 3.44 2.31 -48.02
C ILE A 72 3.61 3.84 -48.02
N GLU A 73 4.38 4.40 -48.95
CA GLU A 73 4.57 5.85 -49.08
C GLU A 73 3.25 6.60 -49.32
N ASP A 74 2.41 6.11 -50.23
CA ASP A 74 1.10 6.70 -50.50
C ASP A 74 0.20 6.64 -49.23
N THR A 75 0.24 5.52 -48.49
CA THR A 75 -0.48 5.39 -47.22
C THR A 75 0.05 6.35 -46.16
N VAL A 76 1.37 6.55 -46.07
CA VAL A 76 1.98 7.52 -45.16
C VAL A 76 1.50 8.93 -45.47
N GLU A 77 1.43 9.32 -46.74
CA GLU A 77 0.92 10.64 -47.13
C GLU A 77 -0.53 10.87 -46.68
N ASP A 78 -1.39 9.87 -46.87
CA ASP A 78 -2.79 9.92 -46.42
C ASP A 78 -2.91 9.97 -44.89
N VAL A 79 -2.10 9.18 -44.18
CA VAL A 79 -2.09 9.15 -42.71
C VAL A 79 -1.56 10.47 -42.15
N LEU A 80 -0.53 11.08 -42.75
CA LEU A 80 -0.02 12.39 -42.33
C LEU A 80 -1.10 13.48 -42.44
N LYS A 81 -1.90 13.49 -43.52
CA LYS A 81 -3.04 14.41 -43.67
C LYS A 81 -4.11 14.17 -42.61
N GLN A 82 -4.30 12.92 -42.19
CA GLN A 82 -5.26 12.59 -41.13
C GLN A 82 -4.73 13.01 -39.75
N ILE A 83 -3.44 12.78 -39.47
CA ILE A 83 -2.76 13.21 -38.25
C ILE A 83 -2.87 14.73 -38.08
N GLU A 84 -2.68 15.51 -39.13
CA GLU A 84 -2.81 16.97 -39.04
C GLU A 84 -4.22 17.40 -38.61
N LYS A 85 -5.26 16.73 -39.12
CA LYS A 85 -6.66 16.98 -38.70
C LYS A 85 -6.90 16.55 -37.26
N ASP A 86 -6.44 15.36 -36.89
CA ASP A 86 -6.61 14.80 -35.55
C ASP A 86 -5.87 15.66 -34.52
N ARG A 87 -4.66 16.15 -34.85
CA ARG A 87 -3.87 17.08 -34.03
C ARG A 87 -4.63 18.37 -33.75
N ASN A 88 -5.22 18.99 -34.78
CA ASN A 88 -6.01 20.21 -34.62
C ASN A 88 -7.25 19.94 -33.74
N SER A 89 -7.97 18.83 -33.98
CA SER A 89 -9.15 18.44 -33.19
C SER A 89 -8.79 18.23 -31.72
N TYR A 90 -7.77 17.42 -31.43
CA TYR A 90 -7.37 17.14 -30.05
C TYR A 90 -6.74 18.34 -29.35
N GLN A 91 -6.10 19.24 -30.09
CA GLN A 91 -5.63 20.51 -29.53
C GLN A 91 -6.80 21.41 -29.11
N ASP A 92 -7.86 21.50 -29.91
CA ASP A 92 -9.06 22.26 -29.55
C ASP A 92 -9.83 21.61 -28.39
N GLU A 93 -9.93 20.28 -28.35
CA GLU A 93 -10.46 19.55 -27.20
C GLU A 93 -9.66 19.84 -25.93
N MET A 94 -8.33 19.75 -25.99
CA MET A 94 -7.46 20.04 -24.86
C MET A 94 -7.59 21.49 -24.38
N ARG A 95 -7.70 22.47 -25.28
CA ARG A 95 -7.96 23.87 -24.92
C ARG A 95 -9.29 24.04 -24.19
N ASN A 96 -10.33 23.31 -24.58
CA ASN A 96 -11.61 23.32 -23.89
C ASN A 96 -11.50 22.69 -22.49
N GLU A 97 -10.76 21.57 -22.36
CA GLU A 97 -10.47 20.95 -21.07
C GLU A 97 -9.67 21.88 -20.14
N GLN A 98 -8.65 22.58 -20.67
CA GLN A 98 -7.85 23.56 -19.93
C GLN A 98 -8.71 24.75 -19.47
N ALA A 99 -9.60 25.26 -20.33
CA ALA A 99 -10.51 26.34 -19.95
C ALA A 99 -11.55 25.91 -18.90
N ALA A 100 -12.01 24.65 -18.92
CA ALA A 100 -12.87 24.10 -17.88
C ALA A 100 -12.11 23.94 -16.56
N PHE A 101 -10.89 23.41 -16.62
CA PHE A 101 -9.98 23.28 -15.48
C PHE A 101 -9.75 24.62 -14.76
N ASP A 102 -9.50 25.71 -15.51
CA ASP A 102 -9.29 27.02 -14.91
C ASP A 102 -10.53 27.55 -14.17
N ARG A 103 -11.73 27.35 -14.73
CA ARG A 103 -12.99 27.73 -14.05
C ARG A 103 -13.23 26.92 -12.79
N GLU A 104 -12.99 25.61 -12.85
CA GLU A 104 -13.12 24.74 -11.67
C GLU A 104 -12.10 25.11 -10.58
N LEU A 105 -10.90 25.55 -10.96
CA LEU A 105 -9.94 26.12 -10.01
C LEU A 105 -10.41 27.44 -9.41
N ASP A 106 -11.06 28.32 -10.18
CA ASP A 106 -11.66 29.55 -9.65
C ASP A 106 -12.73 29.23 -8.58
N ASP A 107 -13.60 28.27 -8.87
CA ASP A 107 -14.63 27.81 -7.93
C ASP A 107 -14.01 27.19 -6.67
N LEU A 108 -12.97 26.38 -6.81
CA LEU A 108 -12.25 25.81 -5.68
C LEU A 108 -11.57 26.87 -4.81
N GLU A 109 -10.96 27.88 -5.43
CA GLU A 109 -10.31 28.98 -4.71
C GLU A 109 -11.32 29.77 -3.87
N LEU A 110 -12.50 30.08 -4.43
CA LEU A 110 -13.58 30.73 -3.69
C LEU A 110 -14.04 29.90 -2.48
N VAL A 111 -14.21 28.60 -2.67
CA VAL A 111 -14.61 27.69 -1.58
C VAL A 111 -13.52 27.60 -0.51
N ILE A 112 -12.25 27.51 -0.89
CA ILE A 112 -11.11 27.45 0.05
C ILE A 112 -11.00 28.76 0.85
N ALA A 113 -11.24 29.90 0.22
CA ALA A 113 -11.27 31.19 0.89
C ALA A 113 -12.40 31.27 1.94
N ASP A 114 -13.56 30.69 1.61
CA ASP A 114 -14.71 30.62 2.52
C ASP A 114 -14.55 29.59 3.64
N PHE A 115 -13.60 28.66 3.52
CA PHE A 115 -13.35 27.63 4.53
C PHE A 115 -12.94 28.20 5.89
N GLY A 116 -12.43 29.43 5.91
CA GLY A 116 -12.17 30.22 7.12
C GLY A 116 -13.40 30.45 8.01
N LYS A 117 -14.60 30.31 7.46
CA LYS A 117 -15.89 30.56 8.14
C LYS A 117 -16.42 29.34 8.89
N HIS A 118 -15.87 28.14 8.66
CA HIS A 118 -16.26 26.96 9.41
C HIS A 118 -15.68 27.03 10.82
N GLN A 119 -16.56 27.25 11.80
CA GLN A 119 -16.18 27.48 13.20
C GLN A 119 -16.93 26.56 14.17
N ASP A 120 -17.94 25.84 13.69
CA ASP A 120 -18.80 25.03 14.54
C ASP A 120 -18.26 23.59 14.68
N ILE A 121 -17.98 23.22 15.92
CA ILE A 121 -17.52 21.87 16.28
C ILE A 121 -18.62 20.82 16.10
N GLN A 122 -19.90 21.21 16.10
CA GLN A 122 -21.03 20.29 15.90
C GLN A 122 -21.16 19.82 14.45
N GLU A 123 -20.59 20.58 13.51
CA GLU A 123 -20.64 20.30 12.08
C GLU A 123 -19.38 19.57 11.57
N ILE A 124 -18.52 19.07 12.46
CA ILE A 124 -17.26 18.39 12.09
C ILE A 124 -17.47 17.30 11.04
N GLU A 125 -18.52 16.49 11.16
CA GLU A 125 -18.78 15.41 10.19
C GLU A 125 -19.13 15.96 8.79
N SER A 126 -19.93 17.02 8.73
CA SER A 126 -20.31 17.70 7.48
C SER A 126 -19.08 18.36 6.84
N ILE A 127 -18.35 19.13 7.62
CA ILE A 127 -17.13 19.83 7.19
C ILE A 127 -16.06 18.82 6.75
N GLY A 128 -15.88 17.72 7.48
CA GLY A 128 -14.96 16.64 7.11
C GLY A 128 -15.31 15.98 5.77
N LYS A 129 -16.61 15.82 5.45
CA LYS A 129 -17.04 15.32 4.13
C LYS A 129 -16.72 16.33 3.02
N GLU A 130 -16.97 17.61 3.24
CA GLU A 130 -16.62 18.67 2.29
C GLU A 130 -15.11 18.73 2.06
N VAL A 131 -14.31 18.72 3.13
CA VAL A 131 -12.84 18.72 3.07
C VAL A 131 -12.31 17.54 2.28
N ARG A 132 -12.84 16.34 2.53
CA ARG A 132 -12.47 15.12 1.79
C ARG A 132 -12.78 15.27 0.29
N ALA A 133 -13.94 15.84 -0.05
CA ALA A 133 -14.32 16.09 -1.45
C ALA A 133 -13.38 17.12 -2.12
N ARG A 134 -13.03 18.21 -1.43
CA ARG A 134 -12.13 19.25 -1.98
C ARG A 134 -10.69 18.77 -2.10
N SER A 135 -10.17 18.03 -1.12
CA SER A 135 -8.85 17.39 -1.21
C SER A 135 -8.78 16.42 -2.40
N LYS A 136 -9.83 15.63 -2.62
CA LYS A 136 -9.93 14.75 -3.79
C LYS A 136 -9.92 15.55 -5.10
N ALA A 137 -10.74 16.60 -5.21
CA ALA A 137 -10.77 17.45 -6.39
C ALA A 137 -9.40 18.07 -6.68
N LEU A 138 -8.73 18.67 -5.68
CA LEU A 138 -7.39 19.25 -5.83
C LEU A 138 -6.35 18.23 -6.31
N LYS A 139 -6.41 16.98 -5.83
CA LYS A 139 -5.54 15.88 -6.30
C LYS A 139 -5.84 15.49 -7.75
N GLU A 140 -7.10 15.44 -8.14
CA GLU A 140 -7.53 15.17 -9.53
C GLU A 140 -7.08 16.30 -10.46
N HIS A 141 -7.24 17.56 -10.07
CA HIS A 141 -6.72 18.72 -10.80
C HIS A 141 -5.19 18.71 -10.90
N ALA A 142 -4.48 18.36 -9.83
CA ALA A 142 -3.02 18.24 -9.87
C ALA A 142 -2.55 17.14 -10.84
N ALA A 143 -3.29 16.04 -10.95
CA ALA A 143 -3.03 14.99 -11.94
C ALA A 143 -3.34 15.48 -13.38
N LEU A 144 -4.44 16.22 -13.55
CA LEU A 144 -4.83 16.77 -14.85
C LEU A 144 -3.84 17.82 -15.35
N ALA A 145 -3.31 18.67 -14.47
CA ALA A 145 -2.23 19.61 -14.78
C ALA A 145 -0.99 18.90 -15.34
N LYS A 146 -0.55 17.81 -14.70
CA LYS A 146 0.58 17.00 -15.21
C LYS A 146 0.28 16.38 -16.58
N LYS A 147 -0.97 15.93 -16.76
CA LYS A 147 -1.44 15.38 -18.03
C LYS A 147 -1.40 16.43 -19.15
N PHE A 148 -1.90 17.65 -18.89
CA PHE A 148 -1.82 18.75 -19.85
C PHE A 148 -0.38 19.11 -20.20
N GLN A 149 0.49 19.25 -19.19
CA GLN A 149 1.91 19.55 -19.44
C GLN A 149 2.58 18.48 -20.31
N SER A 150 2.29 17.20 -20.06
CA SER A 150 2.79 16.10 -20.91
C SER A 150 2.29 16.21 -22.35
N ARG A 151 1.01 16.52 -22.54
CA ARG A 151 0.38 16.65 -23.87
C ARG A 151 0.89 17.88 -24.63
N GLU A 152 1.11 19.00 -23.95
CA GLU A 152 1.75 20.19 -24.50
C GLU A 152 3.15 19.87 -25.02
N ILE A 153 3.95 19.09 -24.27
CA ILE A 153 5.27 18.63 -24.71
C ILE A 153 5.17 17.73 -25.94
N LEU A 154 4.26 16.73 -25.93
CA LEU A 154 4.06 15.82 -27.06
C LEU A 154 3.68 16.58 -28.35
N PHE A 155 2.86 17.62 -28.21
CA PHE A 155 2.46 18.45 -29.33
C PHE A 155 3.38 19.66 -29.58
N GLY A 156 4.52 19.77 -28.88
CA GLY A 156 5.49 20.84 -29.06
C GLY A 156 4.91 22.25 -28.83
N LEU A 157 3.90 22.35 -27.95
CA LEU A 157 3.25 23.59 -27.56
C LEU A 157 4.04 24.33 -26.48
N GLU A 158 3.73 25.61 -26.29
CA GLU A 158 4.21 26.37 -25.14
C GLU A 158 3.65 25.75 -23.85
N GLN A 159 4.49 25.58 -22.83
CA GLN A 159 4.09 24.94 -21.58
C GLN A 159 3.33 25.93 -20.71
N THR A 160 2.13 25.53 -20.28
CA THR A 160 1.32 26.31 -19.35
C THR A 160 1.86 26.16 -17.92
N ASP A 161 1.88 27.26 -17.16
CA ASP A 161 2.20 27.25 -15.73
C ASP A 161 0.99 26.82 -14.90
N TYR A 162 1.04 25.60 -14.38
CA TYR A 162 0.01 25.03 -13.51
C TYR A 162 0.30 25.17 -12.02
N ASP A 163 1.25 25.99 -11.58
CA ASP A 163 1.63 26.13 -10.17
C ASP A 163 0.45 26.56 -9.28
N ARG A 164 -0.58 27.19 -9.85
CA ARG A 164 -1.79 27.60 -9.12
C ARG A 164 -2.45 26.45 -8.38
N VAL A 165 -2.59 25.26 -8.97
CA VAL A 165 -3.21 24.12 -8.29
C VAL A 165 -2.36 23.63 -7.11
N GLN A 166 -1.03 23.69 -7.23
CA GLN A 166 -0.12 23.32 -6.15
C GLN A 166 -0.17 24.32 -5.00
N ARG A 167 -0.27 25.62 -5.31
CA ARG A 167 -0.46 26.67 -4.30
C ARG A 167 -1.77 26.47 -3.54
N LEU A 168 -2.89 26.29 -4.25
CA LEU A 168 -4.20 26.04 -3.64
C LEU A 168 -4.22 24.77 -2.78
N ALA A 169 -3.62 23.68 -3.26
CA ALA A 169 -3.49 22.44 -2.49
C ALA A 169 -2.72 22.66 -1.18
N LYS A 170 -1.61 23.43 -1.23
CA LYS A 170 -0.80 23.76 -0.06
C LYS A 170 -1.54 24.69 0.92
N GLU A 171 -2.31 25.65 0.41
CA GLU A 171 -3.13 26.54 1.25
C GLU A 171 -4.26 25.77 1.95
N PHE A 172 -4.82 24.78 1.27
CA PHE A 172 -5.87 23.91 1.82
C PHE A 172 -5.35 22.85 2.79
N GLU A 173 -4.08 22.46 2.68
CA GLU A 173 -3.47 21.38 3.48
C GLU A 173 -3.71 21.52 4.99
N ARG A 174 -3.61 22.74 5.54
CA ARG A 174 -3.87 23.00 6.96
C ARG A 174 -5.33 22.75 7.37
N TYR A 175 -6.28 23.05 6.50
CA TYR A 175 -7.70 22.76 6.72
C TYR A 175 -7.95 21.25 6.60
N GLU A 176 -7.35 20.60 5.61
CA GLU A 176 -7.39 19.15 5.46
C GLU A 176 -6.89 18.44 6.72
N GLN A 177 -5.69 18.81 7.20
CA GLN A 177 -5.10 18.21 8.40
C GLN A 177 -5.98 18.39 9.64
N LEU A 178 -6.58 19.57 9.84
CA LEU A 178 -7.45 19.82 10.99
C LEU A 178 -8.73 19.01 10.93
N TRP A 179 -9.53 19.23 9.89
CA TRP A 179 -10.90 18.74 9.83
C TRP A 179 -10.97 17.24 9.58
N MET A 180 -10.02 16.67 8.83
CA MET A 180 -9.93 15.22 8.67
C MET A 180 -9.55 14.55 9.99
N SER A 181 -8.52 15.05 10.69
CA SER A 181 -8.13 14.50 12.00
C SER A 181 -9.25 14.63 13.03
N ALA A 182 -10.03 15.70 12.97
CA ALA A 182 -11.20 15.89 13.82
C ALA A 182 -12.35 14.93 13.47
N ASP A 183 -12.71 14.80 12.19
CA ASP A 183 -13.73 13.85 11.70
C ASP A 183 -13.37 12.40 12.07
N ASP A 184 -12.12 12.01 11.83
CA ASP A 184 -11.60 10.70 12.17
C ASP A 184 -11.65 10.46 13.69
N TRP A 185 -11.19 11.43 14.50
CA TRP A 185 -11.31 11.36 15.97
C TRP A 185 -12.75 11.18 16.45
N TYR A 186 -13.70 11.93 15.90
CA TYR A 186 -15.10 11.81 16.33
C TYR A 186 -15.68 10.43 16.00
N LYS A 187 -15.33 9.87 14.83
CA LYS A 187 -15.72 8.52 14.43
C LYS A 187 -15.08 7.46 15.32
N TRP A 188 -13.77 7.57 15.54
CA TRP A 188 -13.00 6.68 16.40
C TRP A 188 -13.51 6.73 17.82
N ASN A 189 -13.63 7.91 18.43
CA ASN A 189 -14.10 8.08 19.80
C ASN A 189 -15.50 7.48 19.97
N LYS A 190 -16.41 7.68 19.01
CA LYS A 190 -17.73 7.03 19.05
C LYS A 190 -17.61 5.50 18.99
N SER A 191 -16.92 4.97 17.99
CA SER A 191 -16.70 3.53 17.81
C SER A 191 -16.02 2.91 19.03
N TRP A 192 -14.93 3.49 19.52
CA TRP A 192 -14.18 3.00 20.68
C TRP A 192 -15.01 3.00 21.96
N MET A 193 -15.93 3.96 22.13
CA MET A 193 -16.81 4.05 23.30
C MET A 193 -18.00 3.08 23.25
N GLU A 194 -18.51 2.75 22.05
CA GLU A 194 -19.77 2.02 21.84
C GLU A 194 -19.57 0.57 21.36
N ASP A 195 -18.49 0.28 20.63
CA ASP A 195 -18.23 -1.05 20.09
C ASP A 195 -17.84 -2.05 21.21
N PRO A 196 -18.02 -3.36 20.98
CA PRO A 196 -17.63 -4.37 21.96
C PRO A 196 -16.17 -4.22 22.35
N PHE A 197 -15.88 -4.22 23.65
CA PHE A 197 -14.53 -4.01 24.18
C PHE A 197 -13.51 -4.98 23.56
N GLU A 198 -13.94 -6.21 23.26
CA GLU A 198 -13.11 -7.24 22.64
C GLU A 198 -12.68 -6.95 21.19
N THR A 199 -13.34 -6.05 20.47
CA THR A 199 -12.94 -5.68 19.10
C THR A 199 -11.90 -4.56 19.08
N LEU A 200 -11.69 -3.88 20.22
CA LEU A 200 -10.72 -2.79 20.33
C LEU A 200 -9.30 -3.29 20.09
N GLN A 201 -8.53 -2.49 19.33
CA GLN A 201 -7.15 -2.74 18.96
C GLN A 201 -6.24 -1.63 19.54
N PRO A 202 -5.73 -1.80 20.78
CA PRO A 202 -5.06 -0.72 21.51
C PRO A 202 -3.85 -0.13 20.78
N ALA A 203 -3.05 -0.96 20.08
CA ALA A 203 -1.88 -0.51 19.35
C ALA A 203 -2.25 0.42 18.17
N GLN A 204 -3.32 0.09 17.45
CA GLN A 204 -3.83 0.94 16.37
C GLN A 204 -4.42 2.23 16.94
N MET A 205 -5.26 2.12 17.98
CA MET A 205 -5.84 3.28 18.67
C MET A 205 -4.78 4.27 19.17
N GLU A 206 -3.67 3.78 19.74
CA GLU A 206 -2.58 4.62 20.25
C GLU A 206 -1.83 5.33 19.11
N THR A 207 -1.63 4.64 17.99
CA THR A 207 -1.03 5.19 16.77
C THR A 207 -1.90 6.29 16.19
N ASP A 208 -3.18 5.98 15.96
CA ASP A 208 -4.20 6.88 15.41
C ASP A 208 -4.36 8.14 16.27
N LEU A 209 -4.51 7.96 17.59
CA LEU A 209 -4.64 9.06 18.53
C LEU A 209 -3.39 9.95 18.56
N SER A 210 -2.20 9.36 18.58
CA SER A 210 -0.93 10.10 18.63
C SER A 210 -0.70 10.90 17.34
N GLU A 211 -1.02 10.32 16.19
CA GLU A 211 -0.93 10.99 14.90
C GLU A 211 -1.95 12.13 14.80
N ALA A 212 -3.20 11.89 15.18
CA ALA A 212 -4.24 12.92 15.16
C ALA A 212 -3.92 14.09 16.09
N ILE A 213 -3.47 13.85 17.33
CA ILE A 213 -3.01 14.91 18.26
C ILE A 213 -1.89 15.74 17.62
N ARG A 214 -0.93 15.08 16.96
CA ARG A 214 0.19 15.75 16.30
C ARG A 214 -0.29 16.61 15.12
N ASN A 215 -1.21 16.10 14.30
CA ASN A 215 -1.75 16.80 13.14
C ASN A 215 -2.58 18.01 13.57
N VAL A 216 -3.50 17.84 14.52
CA VAL A 216 -4.30 18.94 15.08
C VAL A 216 -3.42 19.99 15.76
N PHE A 217 -2.35 19.59 16.46
CA PHE A 217 -1.40 20.54 17.05
C PHE A 217 -0.64 21.37 16.00
N LYS A 218 -0.21 20.75 14.89
CA LYS A 218 0.40 21.48 13.78
C LYS A 218 -0.59 22.44 13.13
N ALA A 219 -1.82 21.99 12.90
CA ALA A 219 -2.88 22.81 12.33
C ALA A 219 -3.24 24.00 13.24
N SER A 220 -3.38 23.78 14.56
CA SER A 220 -3.60 24.86 15.54
C SER A 220 -2.52 25.95 15.47
N LYS A 221 -1.24 25.57 15.27
CA LYS A 221 -0.16 26.54 15.04
C LYS A 221 -0.27 27.26 13.69
N ALA A 222 -0.68 26.56 12.63
CA ALA A 222 -0.85 27.14 11.30
C ALA A 222 -2.02 28.13 11.22
N PHE A 223 -3.00 28.01 12.13
CA PHE A 223 -4.14 28.92 12.28
C PHE A 223 -3.97 29.94 13.41
N ALA A 224 -2.73 30.27 13.80
CA ALA A 224 -2.47 31.26 14.85
C ALA A 224 -3.13 32.64 14.57
N GLU A 225 -3.27 33.00 13.29
CA GLU A 225 -3.89 34.26 12.83
C GLU A 225 -5.41 34.15 12.60
N VAL A 226 -6.00 32.96 12.79
CA VAL A 226 -7.45 32.70 12.64
C VAL A 226 -7.98 32.13 13.97
N PRO A 227 -8.27 33.00 14.96
CA PRO A 227 -8.59 32.59 16.33
C PRO A 227 -9.74 31.58 16.44
N GLU A 228 -10.74 31.70 15.58
CA GLU A 228 -11.95 30.87 15.61
C GLU A 228 -11.64 29.42 15.23
N ILE A 229 -10.88 29.20 14.15
CA ILE A 229 -10.44 27.86 13.74
C ILE A 229 -9.43 27.28 14.72
N LYS A 230 -8.55 28.13 15.25
CA LYS A 230 -7.63 27.73 16.30
C LYS A 230 -8.37 27.22 17.54
N ALA A 231 -9.45 27.87 17.95
CA ALA A 231 -10.26 27.44 19.08
C ALA A 231 -10.87 26.04 18.85
N VAL A 232 -11.35 25.74 17.64
CA VAL A 232 -11.81 24.40 17.26
C VAL A 232 -10.67 23.39 17.38
N ALA A 233 -9.50 23.70 16.83
CA ALA A 233 -8.34 22.81 16.89
C ALA A 233 -7.88 22.53 18.34
N ASP A 234 -7.86 23.56 19.18
CA ASP A 234 -7.49 23.42 20.59
C ASP A 234 -8.50 22.58 21.39
N GLU A 235 -9.81 22.74 21.11
CA GLU A 235 -10.86 21.96 21.74
C GLU A 235 -10.79 20.48 21.32
N VAL A 236 -10.68 20.19 20.02
CA VAL A 236 -10.51 18.80 19.53
C VAL A 236 -9.27 18.16 20.15
N LYS A 237 -8.16 18.91 20.21
CA LYS A 237 -6.94 18.44 20.87
C LYS A 237 -7.18 18.18 22.37
N ALA A 238 -7.87 19.06 23.07
CA ALA A 238 -8.17 18.89 24.50
C ALA A 238 -8.99 17.62 24.76
N GLN A 239 -9.95 17.29 23.89
CA GLN A 239 -10.72 16.04 23.97
C GLN A 239 -9.82 14.80 23.80
N MET A 240 -8.94 14.80 22.79
CA MET A 240 -7.98 13.72 22.57
C MET A 240 -7.01 13.56 23.75
N GLU A 241 -6.47 14.65 24.28
CA GLU A 241 -5.56 14.64 25.43
C GLU A 241 -6.26 14.22 26.73
N LYS A 242 -7.57 14.48 26.85
CA LYS A 242 -8.39 13.98 27.96
C LYS A 242 -8.65 12.48 27.84
N PHE A 243 -8.74 11.95 26.63
CA PHE A 243 -8.90 10.51 26.39
C PHE A 243 -7.59 9.74 26.58
N LYS A 244 -6.45 10.29 26.14
CA LYS A 244 -5.14 9.64 26.16
C LYS A 244 -4.76 8.90 27.46
N PRO A 245 -5.04 9.42 28.68
CA PRO A 245 -4.77 8.70 29.93
C PRO A 245 -5.50 7.37 30.09
N ILE A 246 -6.56 7.08 29.33
CA ILE A 246 -7.26 5.79 29.38
C ILE A 246 -6.52 4.69 28.59
N MET A 247 -5.65 5.08 27.63
CA MET A 247 -4.99 4.14 26.72
C MET A 247 -4.19 3.03 27.42
N PRO A 248 -3.39 3.30 28.48
CA PRO A 248 -2.68 2.24 29.19
C PRO A 248 -3.61 1.16 29.76
N LEU A 249 -4.79 1.56 30.27
CA LEU A 249 -5.79 0.62 30.77
C LEU A 249 -6.39 -0.23 29.66
N VAL A 250 -6.72 0.38 28.52
CA VAL A 250 -7.23 -0.35 27.36
C VAL A 250 -6.20 -1.36 26.88
N THR A 251 -4.94 -0.95 26.76
CA THR A 251 -3.82 -1.84 26.39
C THR A 251 -3.63 -2.98 27.39
N ALA A 252 -3.70 -2.69 28.69
CA ALA A 252 -3.59 -3.70 29.74
C ALA A 252 -4.74 -4.73 29.68
N LEU A 253 -5.99 -4.26 29.60
CA LEU A 253 -7.19 -5.10 29.61
C LEU A 253 -7.43 -5.85 28.29
N ARG A 254 -6.80 -5.41 27.19
CA ARG A 254 -6.80 -6.11 25.90
C ARG A 254 -5.58 -7.01 25.69
N ASN A 255 -4.78 -7.24 26.73
CA ASN A 255 -3.63 -8.13 26.63
C ASN A 255 -4.08 -9.57 26.31
N PRO A 256 -3.62 -10.17 25.21
CA PRO A 256 -4.02 -11.52 24.79
C PRO A 256 -3.57 -12.62 25.77
N GLY A 257 -2.67 -12.31 26.70
CA GLY A 257 -2.26 -13.19 27.78
C GLY A 257 -3.24 -13.33 28.93
N LEU A 258 -4.30 -12.51 28.96
CA LEU A 258 -5.34 -12.64 29.97
C LEU A 258 -6.08 -13.98 29.81
N ARG A 259 -6.31 -14.63 30.94
CA ARG A 259 -6.94 -15.95 31.08
C ARG A 259 -7.89 -15.84 32.28
N GLU A 260 -8.79 -16.80 32.43
CA GLU A 260 -9.77 -16.87 33.54
C GLU A 260 -9.17 -16.50 34.91
N ARG A 261 -8.04 -17.13 35.27
CA ARG A 261 -7.31 -16.85 36.53
C ARG A 261 -6.92 -15.38 36.73
N HIS A 262 -6.62 -14.66 35.64
CA HIS A 262 -6.23 -13.26 35.68
C HIS A 262 -7.45 -12.37 35.89
N TRP A 263 -8.56 -12.68 35.23
CA TRP A 263 -9.83 -11.98 35.40
C TRP A 263 -10.41 -12.15 36.81
N ASP A 264 -10.30 -13.36 37.37
CA ASP A 264 -10.72 -13.63 38.74
C ASP A 264 -9.89 -12.83 39.75
N LYS A 265 -8.57 -12.78 39.54
CA LYS A 265 -7.66 -11.97 40.36
C LYS A 265 -7.94 -10.47 40.22
N LEU A 266 -8.16 -9.96 39.01
CA LEU A 266 -8.53 -8.57 38.78
C LEU A 266 -9.82 -8.22 39.51
N SER A 267 -10.84 -9.09 39.43
CA SER A 267 -12.12 -8.88 40.09
C SER A 267 -11.99 -8.89 41.62
N GLN A 268 -11.14 -9.77 42.15
CA GLN A 268 -10.83 -9.82 43.57
C GLN A 268 -10.09 -8.55 44.04
N ASP A 269 -9.04 -8.14 43.34
CA ASP A 269 -8.22 -7.00 43.73
C ASP A 269 -8.97 -5.66 43.55
N CYS A 270 -9.92 -5.59 42.60
CA CYS A 270 -10.78 -4.42 42.39
C CYS A 270 -12.00 -4.38 43.35
N ASN A 271 -12.36 -5.51 43.98
CA ASN A 271 -13.58 -5.70 44.79
C ASN A 271 -14.91 -5.57 44.01
N PHE A 272 -14.87 -5.76 42.70
CA PHE A 272 -16.05 -5.85 41.83
C PHE A 272 -15.68 -6.65 40.57
N GLU A 273 -16.68 -7.16 39.87
CA GLU A 273 -16.44 -7.95 38.66
C GLU A 273 -15.80 -7.09 37.56
N VAL A 274 -14.66 -7.54 37.01
CA VAL A 274 -13.98 -6.92 35.86
C VAL A 274 -13.74 -8.01 34.83
N ARG A 275 -14.64 -8.14 33.86
CA ARG A 275 -14.59 -9.23 32.87
C ARG A 275 -15.25 -8.86 31.54
N PRO A 276 -14.58 -9.13 30.39
CA PRO A 276 -15.18 -9.00 29.07
C PRO A 276 -16.47 -9.84 28.94
N GLY A 277 -17.50 -9.28 28.30
CA GLY A 277 -18.80 -9.95 28.13
C GLY A 277 -19.68 -10.02 29.38
N GLY A 278 -19.17 -9.54 30.52
CA GLY A 278 -19.91 -9.41 31.78
C GLY A 278 -20.08 -7.94 32.15
N SER A 279 -19.19 -7.45 33.02
CA SER A 279 -19.19 -6.06 33.49
C SER A 279 -18.48 -5.08 32.55
N LEU A 280 -17.59 -5.58 31.68
CA LEU A 280 -16.78 -4.80 30.73
C LEU A 280 -17.19 -5.14 29.30
N ASN A 281 -18.24 -4.50 28.79
CA ASN A 281 -18.72 -4.74 27.42
C ASN A 281 -18.25 -3.68 26.44
N THR A 282 -18.01 -2.46 26.90
CA THR A 282 -17.59 -1.32 26.09
C THR A 282 -16.53 -0.50 26.82
N LEU A 283 -15.85 0.41 26.13
CA LEU A 283 -14.91 1.32 26.80
C LEU A 283 -15.64 2.30 27.75
N THR A 284 -16.93 2.56 27.52
CA THR A 284 -17.78 3.32 28.46
C THR A 284 -17.81 2.67 29.86
N ASP A 285 -17.75 1.33 29.93
CA ASP A 285 -17.72 0.62 31.21
C ASP A 285 -16.44 0.88 32.01
N VAL A 286 -15.32 1.19 31.34
CA VAL A 286 -14.05 1.56 32.01
C VAL A 286 -14.25 2.82 32.85
N TYR A 287 -15.00 3.80 32.33
CA TYR A 287 -15.35 5.01 33.06
C TYR A 287 -16.43 4.76 34.12
N ARG A 288 -17.46 3.96 33.79
CA ARG A 288 -18.56 3.65 34.71
C ARG A 288 -18.09 2.90 35.95
N LEU A 289 -17.11 2.00 35.80
CA LEU A 289 -16.51 1.23 36.88
C LEU A 289 -15.33 1.94 37.54
N ASP A 290 -15.00 3.16 37.09
CA ASP A 290 -13.89 3.98 37.56
C ASP A 290 -12.55 3.21 37.61
N LEU A 291 -12.28 2.42 36.56
CA LEU A 291 -11.09 1.56 36.51
C LEU A 291 -9.79 2.37 36.56
N LYS A 292 -9.85 3.67 36.26
CA LYS A 292 -8.69 4.58 36.34
C LYS A 292 -8.15 4.69 37.74
N GLU A 293 -8.99 4.68 38.78
CA GLU A 293 -8.51 4.66 40.17
C GLU A 293 -7.77 3.37 40.55
N LYS A 294 -8.02 2.28 39.82
CA LYS A 294 -7.40 0.96 40.03
C LYS A 294 -6.33 0.63 39.00
N GLU A 295 -5.86 1.62 38.24
CA GLU A 295 -4.92 1.43 37.14
C GLU A 295 -3.67 0.66 37.54
N GLU A 296 -3.02 1.02 38.64
CA GLU A 296 -1.78 0.36 39.07
C GLU A 296 -1.99 -1.14 39.32
N VAL A 297 -3.12 -1.51 39.92
CA VAL A 297 -3.47 -2.90 40.21
C VAL A 297 -3.76 -3.65 38.91
N ILE A 298 -4.57 -3.06 38.03
CA ILE A 298 -4.96 -3.66 36.75
C ILE A 298 -3.73 -3.89 35.88
N VAL A 299 -2.93 -2.84 35.68
CA VAL A 299 -1.71 -2.89 34.85
C VAL A 299 -0.77 -3.95 35.38
N LYS A 300 -0.55 -4.04 36.71
CA LYS A 300 0.34 -5.05 37.30
C LYS A 300 -0.10 -6.49 37.02
N VAL A 301 -1.41 -6.78 37.11
CA VAL A 301 -1.93 -8.13 36.81
C VAL A 301 -1.83 -8.42 35.31
N CYS A 302 -2.19 -7.46 34.46
CA CYS A 302 -2.10 -7.58 33.01
C CYS A 302 -0.66 -7.71 32.51
N GLU A 303 0.31 -7.03 33.13
CA GLU A 303 1.74 -7.19 32.83
C GLU A 303 2.24 -8.59 33.17
N SER A 304 1.81 -9.14 34.32
CA SER A 304 2.11 -10.54 34.68
C SER A 304 1.57 -11.48 33.62
N ALA A 305 0.30 -11.30 33.22
CA ALA A 305 -0.34 -12.09 32.18
C ALA A 305 0.38 -11.97 30.82
N GLY A 306 0.85 -10.76 30.47
CA GLY A 306 1.65 -10.54 29.26
C GLY A 306 2.98 -11.28 29.27
N LYS A 307 3.67 -11.32 30.42
CA LYS A 307 4.93 -12.07 30.57
C LYS A 307 4.72 -13.58 30.53
N GLU A 308 3.61 -14.07 31.09
CA GLU A 308 3.21 -15.48 30.95
C GLU A 308 2.95 -15.83 29.47
N TYR A 309 2.20 -14.98 28.78
CA TYR A 309 1.89 -15.17 27.37
C TYR A 309 3.12 -15.10 26.46
N ALA A 310 4.11 -14.27 26.77
CA ALA A 310 5.36 -14.24 26.03
C ALA A 310 6.07 -15.61 26.06
N ILE A 311 6.00 -16.34 27.18
CA ILE A 311 6.53 -17.70 27.31
C ILE A 311 5.70 -18.68 26.47
N GLU A 312 4.36 -18.59 26.57
CA GLU A 312 3.44 -19.42 25.78
C GLU A 312 3.66 -19.26 24.27
N ALA A 313 3.71 -18.00 23.80
CA ALA A 313 3.90 -17.65 22.40
C ALA A 313 5.29 -18.09 21.89
N ALA A 314 6.33 -17.97 22.71
CA ALA A 314 7.66 -18.47 22.37
C ALA A 314 7.68 -20.00 22.21
N LEU A 315 7.04 -20.73 23.12
CA LEU A 315 6.91 -22.20 23.02
C LEU A 315 6.11 -22.63 21.79
N ASP A 316 4.99 -21.97 21.52
CA ASP A 316 4.17 -22.23 20.33
C ASP A 316 4.94 -21.93 19.04
N LYS A 317 5.70 -20.84 19.02
CA LYS A 317 6.56 -20.47 17.90
C LYS A 317 7.63 -21.52 17.65
N MET A 318 8.42 -21.87 18.67
CA MET A 318 9.46 -22.90 18.54
C MET A 318 8.85 -24.21 18.03
N TRP A 319 7.70 -24.63 18.57
CA TRP A 319 7.01 -25.83 18.10
C TRP A 319 6.67 -25.79 16.61
N ARG A 320 6.12 -24.68 16.12
CA ARG A 320 5.78 -24.50 14.69
C ARG A 320 7.00 -24.50 13.79
N GLU A 321 8.13 -23.95 14.26
CA GLU A 321 9.38 -23.92 13.49
C GLU A 321 9.99 -25.31 13.28
N TRP A 322 9.59 -26.32 14.08
CA TRP A 322 9.97 -27.72 13.88
C TRP A 322 9.08 -28.46 12.88
N GLU A 323 7.88 -27.96 12.55
CA GLU A 323 6.93 -28.63 11.66
C GLU A 323 7.47 -28.89 10.24
N PRO A 324 8.17 -27.95 9.57
CA PRO A 324 8.70 -28.18 8.23
C PRO A 324 10.06 -28.90 8.23
N MET A 325 10.66 -29.17 9.40
CA MET A 325 12.01 -29.72 9.48
C MET A 325 12.03 -31.20 9.10
N SER A 326 12.95 -31.58 8.22
CA SER A 326 13.11 -32.95 7.75
C SER A 326 14.59 -33.30 7.59
N PHE A 327 14.95 -34.50 8.03
CA PHE A 327 16.28 -35.04 7.80
C PHE A 327 16.47 -35.48 6.34
N GLU A 328 17.58 -35.06 5.72
CA GLU A 328 18.02 -35.62 4.43
C GLU A 328 18.84 -36.89 4.69
N ILE A 329 18.40 -38.01 4.12
CA ILE A 329 19.08 -39.29 4.22
C ILE A 329 19.56 -39.69 2.82
N VAL A 330 20.86 -39.91 2.67
CA VAL A 330 21.49 -40.21 1.37
C VAL A 330 22.16 -41.58 1.36
N PRO A 331 22.18 -42.31 0.23
CA PRO A 331 22.87 -43.60 0.14
C PRO A 331 24.37 -43.48 0.45
N TYR A 332 24.89 -44.41 1.25
CA TYR A 332 26.31 -44.48 1.59
C TYR A 332 27.07 -45.42 0.66
N ARG A 333 27.68 -44.85 -0.38
CA ARG A 333 28.48 -45.60 -1.38
C ARG A 333 27.68 -46.79 -1.95
N GLU A 334 28.32 -47.94 -2.15
CA GLU A 334 27.70 -49.18 -2.64
C GLU A 334 27.36 -50.16 -1.50
N THR A 335 27.30 -49.68 -0.24
CA THR A 335 27.10 -50.55 0.93
C THR A 335 25.66 -51.01 1.12
N GLY A 336 24.70 -50.38 0.42
CA GLY A 336 23.27 -50.59 0.61
C GLY A 336 22.68 -49.92 1.87
N THR A 337 23.47 -49.15 2.62
CA THR A 337 23.01 -48.36 3.77
C THR A 337 22.87 -46.89 3.43
N PHE A 338 22.32 -46.10 4.36
CA PHE A 338 22.11 -44.65 4.19
C PHE A 338 22.72 -43.88 5.36
N VAL A 339 23.14 -42.64 5.11
CA VAL A 339 23.71 -41.72 6.10
C VAL A 339 22.94 -40.42 6.13
N LEU A 340 22.94 -39.78 7.29
CA LEU A 340 22.36 -38.45 7.49
C LEU A 340 23.23 -37.39 6.79
N LYS A 341 22.61 -36.46 6.08
CA LYS A 341 23.29 -35.34 5.42
C LYS A 341 22.62 -34.02 5.82
N GLY A 342 23.44 -32.97 5.97
CA GLY A 342 22.93 -31.60 6.18
C GLY A 342 22.23 -31.38 7.52
N ALA A 343 22.66 -32.08 8.59
CA ALA A 343 22.07 -31.92 9.92
C ALA A 343 22.49 -30.62 10.65
N ASP A 344 23.42 -29.83 10.09
CA ASP A 344 23.97 -28.63 10.72
C ASP A 344 22.88 -27.60 11.06
N GLU A 345 21.91 -27.38 10.16
CA GLU A 345 20.80 -26.44 10.39
C GLU A 345 19.87 -26.91 11.51
N ILE A 346 19.62 -28.22 11.58
CA ILE A 346 18.79 -28.86 12.60
C ILE A 346 19.49 -28.79 13.96
N GLN A 347 20.80 -29.03 14.02
CA GLN A 347 21.59 -28.91 15.25
C GLN A 347 21.63 -27.47 15.75
N GLN A 348 21.89 -26.50 14.86
CA GLN A 348 21.87 -25.08 15.21
C GLN A 348 20.51 -24.65 15.80
N GLN A 349 19.41 -25.03 15.15
CA GLN A 349 18.07 -24.72 15.66
C GLN A 349 17.80 -25.40 17.01
N LEU A 350 18.31 -26.63 17.20
CA LEU A 350 18.17 -27.35 18.46
C LEU A 350 18.88 -26.63 19.60
N ASP A 351 20.15 -26.24 19.39
CA ASP A 351 20.94 -25.49 20.36
C ASP A 351 20.27 -24.16 20.71
N ASP A 352 19.81 -23.41 19.71
CA ASP A 352 19.11 -22.14 19.90
C ASP A 352 17.84 -22.32 20.74
N HIS A 353 17.04 -23.35 20.43
CA HIS A 353 15.81 -23.64 21.16
C HIS A 353 16.07 -24.20 22.57
N ILE A 354 17.16 -24.93 22.80
CA ILE A 354 17.59 -25.37 24.14
C ILE A 354 17.93 -24.14 24.98
N VAL A 355 18.78 -23.24 24.47
CA VAL A 355 19.17 -22.01 25.17
C VAL A 355 17.95 -21.13 25.45
N MET A 356 17.05 -20.97 24.48
CA MET A 356 15.82 -20.19 24.64
C MET A 356 14.89 -20.81 25.70
N THR A 357 14.69 -22.12 25.69
CA THR A 357 13.87 -22.84 26.67
C THR A 357 14.47 -22.75 28.07
N GLN A 358 15.80 -22.85 28.19
CA GLN A 358 16.52 -22.68 29.45
C GLN A 358 16.37 -21.25 29.99
N ALA A 359 16.49 -20.24 29.14
CA ALA A 359 16.29 -18.84 29.53
C ALA A 359 14.87 -18.60 30.08
N MET A 360 13.84 -19.13 29.41
CA MET A 360 12.45 -19.04 29.88
C MET A 360 12.21 -19.81 31.19
N SER A 361 12.94 -20.89 31.42
CA SER A 361 12.87 -21.69 32.66
C SER A 361 13.41 -20.96 33.90
N PHE A 362 14.14 -19.85 33.71
CA PHE A 362 14.53 -18.94 34.79
C PHE A 362 13.54 -17.78 35.00
N SER A 363 12.53 -17.64 34.16
CA SER A 363 11.53 -16.58 34.30
C SER A 363 10.69 -16.78 35.58
N PRO A 364 10.47 -15.73 36.39
CA PRO A 364 9.58 -15.82 37.55
C PRO A 364 8.11 -16.01 37.15
N PHE A 365 7.77 -15.80 35.87
CA PHE A 365 6.42 -15.96 35.31
C PHE A 365 6.18 -17.33 34.69
N LYS A 366 7.13 -18.27 34.79
CA LYS A 366 7.03 -19.59 34.14
C LYS A 366 5.95 -20.51 34.72
N LYS A 367 5.49 -20.26 35.95
CA LYS A 367 4.71 -21.21 36.76
C LYS A 367 3.54 -21.86 36.01
N PRO A 368 2.70 -21.15 35.23
CA PRO A 368 1.60 -21.76 34.49
C PRO A 368 2.03 -22.67 33.33
N HIS A 369 3.27 -22.52 32.86
CA HIS A 369 3.85 -23.24 31.72
C HIS A 369 5.04 -24.12 32.15
N GLU A 370 5.26 -24.31 33.44
CA GLU A 370 6.45 -24.98 33.99
C GLU A 370 6.56 -26.42 33.50
N GLN A 371 5.49 -27.20 33.61
CA GLN A 371 5.45 -28.57 33.08
C GLN A 371 5.75 -28.62 31.58
N ARG A 372 5.15 -27.71 30.80
CA ARG A 372 5.35 -27.65 29.35
C ARG A 372 6.80 -27.29 28.99
N LEU A 373 7.42 -26.38 29.73
CA LEU A 373 8.84 -26.02 29.57
C LEU A 373 9.76 -27.20 29.89
N GLU A 374 9.49 -27.92 30.98
CA GLU A 374 10.27 -29.10 31.38
C GLU A 374 10.17 -30.22 30.34
N GLU A 375 8.96 -30.56 29.90
CA GLU A 375 8.73 -31.57 28.87
C GLU A 375 9.38 -31.19 27.53
N TRP A 376 9.25 -29.92 27.13
CA TRP A 376 9.88 -29.42 25.91
C TRP A 376 11.40 -29.44 25.99
N GLY A 377 11.98 -28.94 27.08
CA GLY A 377 13.42 -28.95 27.30
C GLY A 377 14.00 -30.36 27.36
N ALA A 378 13.32 -31.29 28.03
CA ALA A 378 13.74 -32.70 28.05
C ALA A 378 13.70 -33.32 26.65
N LYS A 379 12.68 -33.02 25.85
CA LYS A 379 12.57 -33.48 24.47
C LYS A 379 13.69 -32.93 23.58
N LEU A 380 14.01 -31.65 23.67
CA LEU A 380 15.09 -31.04 22.89
C LEU A 380 16.46 -31.65 23.24
N ASN A 381 16.76 -31.79 24.53
CA ASN A 381 18.02 -32.40 24.98
C ASN A 381 18.14 -33.85 24.51
N LEU A 382 17.07 -34.65 24.64
CA LEU A 382 17.07 -36.04 24.15
C LEU A 382 17.30 -36.11 22.64
N MET A 383 16.67 -35.22 21.87
CA MET A 383 16.89 -35.17 20.42
C MET A 383 18.33 -34.79 20.07
N SER A 384 18.97 -33.94 20.88
CA SER A 384 20.38 -33.54 20.68
C SER A 384 21.28 -34.74 20.84
N GLU A 385 21.11 -35.48 21.93
CA GLU A 385 21.87 -36.70 22.19
C GLU A 385 21.67 -37.74 21.08
N ILE A 386 20.44 -37.90 20.57
CA ILE A 386 20.14 -38.84 19.47
C ILE A 386 20.88 -38.43 18.19
N ILE A 387 20.81 -37.15 17.81
CA ILE A 387 21.46 -36.65 16.58
C ILE A 387 22.98 -36.79 16.70
N ASP A 388 23.56 -36.46 17.85
CA ASP A 388 25.00 -36.60 18.09
C ASP A 388 25.45 -38.07 17.97
N GLN A 389 24.67 -39.02 18.48
CA GLN A 389 24.95 -40.44 18.28
C GLN A 389 24.82 -40.87 16.82
N TRP A 390 23.83 -40.35 16.09
CA TRP A 390 23.66 -40.67 14.66
C TRP A 390 24.78 -40.12 13.78
N LEU A 391 25.34 -38.96 14.13
CA LEU A 391 26.47 -38.37 13.41
C LEU A 391 27.82 -39.00 13.78
N ALA A 392 27.91 -39.62 14.96
CA ALA A 392 29.10 -40.35 15.40
C ALA A 392 29.21 -41.77 14.80
N CYS A 393 28.07 -42.37 14.40
CA CYS A 393 28.00 -43.66 13.69
C CYS A 393 28.27 -43.52 12.19
#